data_AF-A0A2I1PDT8-F1
#
_entry.id   AF-A0A2I1PDT8-F1
#
_cell.length_a   1.000
_cell.length_b   1.000
_cell.length_c   1.000
_cell.angle_alpha   90.00
_cell.angle_beta   90.00
_cell.angle_gamma   90.00
#
_symmetry.space_group_name_H-M   'P 1'
#
loop_
_entity.id
_entity.type
_entity.pdbx_description
1 polymer ?
#
loop_
_entity_poly.entity_id
_entity_poly.type
_entity_poly.pdbx_seq_one_letter_code
_entity_poly.pdbx_strand_id
1 'polypeptide(L)'
;MRKRPFAQVRAGLTRASQQVVSAHHRWLPTGRPVTGRTTLSRKRGRVGTQPARPRPQRRGPLGHRTVSRRRTGGEGRRSQRRAYTPGVVALLQCVLAAAVGGTLVYLAHPDADLWWAAAPGVALLTLATRGARLRTGALLGLLAGLCTFVPLLPWSGVYLGVEAWLALAVFQAVYLVPMGWALAATQRWTSRLRPAAEAVALPVLTAALWVSQEWLRGSQPWGGFSWARLAFSQSHAPTLPVAQYLTAAGLSAWVAATGGVLAVAVLAAARARWGHAAGSLAAAGALTASPLLLPLSTPTGPEVELLAVQGDAPQTGFQFDHGARQVLTNHTALVQQAAREVADGTRPAPDVVLLPENAADANPLTDQRAAELVAEASLAVDAPMLLGAIPREPGPGPSNAVLQYLPGQGPVARYDKQHLVPFGEWVPLRPLVRAITAKADLVPQDFVAGAAPGVMDLPVRREVSQDGVLRLGLGICFEVAYDDLMRDPVERGAGMLFVPTNNASFGHGAQSTQQLAISRVRAVEHARTVAQVSTMGTSAVIGPDGRTLTTHDGRTQTGLYEPALLSVTAPLNDATTPATRLGNWPTWVLGAVAALGTSAGLLTRRATATSAPRGTGAHRAA
;
A
#
# COMPACT_ATOMS: atom_id res chain seq x y z
N MET A 1 45.72 -23.88 -31.73
CA MET A 1 46.60 -23.15 -32.68
C MET A 1 45.67 -22.52 -33.71
N ARG A 2 45.65 -21.24 -34.09
CA ARG A 2 46.60 -20.10 -34.06
C ARG A 2 45.89 -18.81 -33.59
N LYS A 3 46.72 -17.83 -33.21
CA LYS A 3 46.42 -16.56 -32.52
C LYS A 3 46.15 -15.38 -33.50
N ARG A 4 45.19 -14.51 -33.14
CA ARG A 4 45.15 -12.99 -33.11
C ARG A 4 45.43 -12.18 -34.41
N PRO A 5 45.02 -10.88 -34.54
CA PRO A 5 44.77 -9.90 -33.46
C PRO A 5 43.57 -8.93 -33.57
N PHE A 6 43.30 -8.32 -32.41
CA PHE A 6 42.51 -7.10 -32.14
C PHE A 6 43.10 -5.86 -32.83
N ALA A 7 42.28 -5.07 -33.54
CA ALA A 7 42.25 -3.59 -33.52
C ALA A 7 41.22 -3.04 -34.53
N GLN A 8 40.43 -2.02 -34.11
CA GLN A 8 39.47 -1.20 -34.88
C GLN A 8 38.18 -1.96 -35.28
N VAL A 9 37.03 -1.78 -34.62
CA VAL A 9 36.16 -0.59 -34.76
C VAL A 9 35.62 -0.15 -33.39
N ARG A 10 36.24 0.90 -32.86
CA ARG A 10 35.76 1.70 -31.74
C ARG A 10 35.18 2.98 -32.35
N ALA A 11 34.04 2.85 -33.03
CA ALA A 11 33.25 3.95 -33.60
C ALA A 11 31.83 3.42 -33.88
N GLY A 12 30.95 3.51 -32.88
CA GLY A 12 29.57 2.99 -32.98
C GLY A 12 28.77 3.00 -31.68
N LEU A 13 29.38 3.37 -30.55
CA LEU A 13 28.75 3.39 -29.22
C LEU A 13 28.51 4.81 -28.66
N THR A 14 28.35 5.80 -29.54
CA THR A 14 28.03 7.19 -29.17
C THR A 14 26.94 7.80 -30.06
N ARG A 15 25.86 7.05 -30.29
CA ARG A 15 24.66 7.54 -31.00
C ARG A 15 23.30 7.02 -30.50
N ALA A 16 23.22 6.54 -29.26
CA ALA A 16 21.95 6.08 -28.66
C ALA A 16 21.62 6.73 -27.29
N SER A 17 22.29 7.83 -26.93
CA SER A 17 22.10 8.53 -25.65
C SER A 17 21.73 10.01 -25.77
N GLN A 18 21.21 10.45 -26.93
CA GLN A 18 20.79 11.85 -27.15
C GLN A 18 19.42 12.03 -27.83
N GLN A 19 18.54 11.03 -27.81
CA GLN A 19 17.19 11.15 -28.40
C GLN A 19 16.01 10.99 -27.42
N VAL A 20 16.25 11.08 -26.11
CA VAL A 20 15.18 10.97 -25.08
C VAL A 20 14.90 12.28 -24.33
N VAL A 21 15.54 13.39 -24.70
CA VAL A 21 15.30 14.71 -24.06
C VAL A 21 14.87 15.73 -25.11
N SER A 22 13.64 15.61 -25.63
CA SER A 22 12.87 16.73 -26.20
C SER A 22 11.50 16.29 -26.75
N ALA A 23 10.52 15.97 -25.89
CA ALA A 23 9.12 15.91 -26.32
C ALA A 23 8.11 16.11 -25.17
N HIS A 24 8.43 16.97 -24.19
CA HIS A 24 7.43 17.55 -23.31
C HIS A 24 7.60 19.06 -23.33
N HIS A 25 6.72 19.72 -24.09
CA HIS A 25 6.20 21.07 -23.91
C HIS A 25 5.75 21.62 -25.27
N ARG A 26 4.46 21.49 -25.54
CA ARG A 26 3.73 22.39 -26.43
C ARG A 26 2.27 22.27 -26.05
N TRP A 27 1.70 23.35 -25.50
CA TRP A 27 0.32 23.81 -25.64
C TRP A 27 0.13 24.94 -24.61
N LEU A 28 0.18 26.19 -25.05
CA LEU A 28 -0.60 27.34 -24.55
C LEU A 28 -0.42 28.52 -25.55
N PRO A 29 -1.46 29.34 -25.80
CA PRO A 29 -1.53 30.20 -26.98
C PRO A 29 -1.01 31.63 -26.76
N THR A 30 -0.35 32.12 -27.82
CA THR A 30 -0.18 33.49 -28.35
C THR A 30 -0.62 34.72 -27.53
N GLY A 31 0.35 35.61 -27.32
CA GLY A 31 0.14 37.06 -27.09
C GLY A 31 1.43 37.83 -27.39
N ARG A 32 1.38 38.76 -28.35
CA ARG A 32 2.51 39.48 -28.97
C ARG A 32 3.14 40.59 -28.07
N PRO A 33 4.36 41.06 -28.41
CA PRO A 33 5.26 41.82 -27.53
C PRO A 33 5.32 43.33 -27.84
N VAL A 34 5.87 44.13 -26.92
CA VAL A 34 6.58 45.38 -27.26
C VAL A 34 7.80 45.59 -26.37
N THR A 35 8.86 46.02 -27.04
CA THR A 35 10.28 46.23 -26.76
C THR A 35 10.64 47.42 -25.85
N GLY A 36 11.87 47.41 -25.31
CA GLY A 36 12.60 48.63 -24.90
C GLY A 36 13.56 48.45 -23.72
N ARG A 37 14.69 47.73 -23.86
CA ARG A 37 16.07 48.22 -24.12
C ARG A 37 16.79 48.96 -22.95
N THR A 38 17.90 48.33 -22.53
CA THR A 38 19.25 48.86 -22.22
C THR A 38 19.43 49.81 -21.02
N THR A 39 20.04 49.42 -19.88
CA THR A 39 21.41 48.98 -19.52
C THR A 39 22.45 50.07 -19.27
N LEU A 40 23.34 49.77 -18.31
CA LEU A 40 24.68 50.32 -17.98
C LEU A 40 24.68 51.43 -16.92
N SER A 41 25.60 51.50 -15.94
CA SER A 41 26.76 50.67 -15.58
C SER A 41 27.33 51.17 -14.22
N ARG A 42 27.73 50.22 -13.36
CA ARG A 42 28.87 50.22 -12.40
C ARG A 42 29.52 51.55 -11.95
N LYS A 43 29.74 51.69 -10.63
CA LYS A 43 31.09 51.83 -10.03
C LYS A 43 31.11 51.65 -8.49
N ARG A 44 32.29 51.26 -7.98
CA ARG A 44 32.68 50.75 -6.65
C ARG A 44 33.14 51.86 -5.68
N GLY A 45 33.23 51.51 -4.38
CA GLY A 45 34.21 52.06 -3.41
C GLY A 45 33.60 52.34 -2.02
N ARG A 46 33.68 51.42 -1.03
CA ARG A 46 34.65 51.36 0.11
C ARG A 46 34.92 52.69 0.83
N VAL A 47 34.69 52.72 2.16
CA VAL A 47 35.66 52.84 3.29
C VAL A 47 34.85 53.06 4.58
N GLY A 48 35.28 52.46 5.70
CA GLY A 48 34.68 52.66 7.03
C GLY A 48 35.66 53.32 8.00
N THR A 49 35.17 53.73 9.18
CA THR A 49 35.92 53.93 10.44
C THR A 49 34.95 54.22 11.62
N GLN A 50 35.23 53.61 12.77
CA GLN A 50 34.69 53.87 14.13
C GLN A 50 35.61 54.89 14.87
N PRO A 51 35.51 55.14 16.21
CA PRO A 51 34.39 55.58 17.07
C PRO A 51 34.83 56.74 18.04
N ALA A 52 33.93 57.30 18.87
CA ALA A 52 34.23 57.71 20.26
C ALA A 52 33.04 58.37 21.01
N ARG A 53 32.97 58.07 22.31
CA ARG A 53 32.18 58.68 23.42
C ARG A 53 33.05 59.75 24.12
N PRO A 54 32.56 60.71 24.97
CA PRO A 54 31.93 60.41 26.29
C PRO A 54 30.88 61.41 26.87
N ARG A 55 30.28 60.96 27.99
CA ARG A 55 29.44 61.65 29.04
C ARG A 55 30.27 62.68 29.86
N PRO A 56 29.76 63.51 30.85
CA PRO A 56 28.70 63.20 31.84
C PRO A 56 27.91 64.34 32.58
N GLN A 57 27.01 63.91 33.51
CA GLN A 57 26.65 64.45 34.86
C GLN A 57 25.73 65.68 35.08
N ARG A 58 24.66 65.48 35.91
CA ARG A 58 24.42 66.05 37.30
C ARG A 58 22.98 65.76 37.81
N ARG A 59 22.79 65.08 38.96
CA ARG A 59 22.34 65.54 40.32
C ARG A 59 20.97 66.27 40.32
N GLY A 60 19.84 65.74 40.86
CA GLY A 60 19.41 65.54 42.28
C GLY A 60 18.65 66.79 42.82
N PRO A 61 17.82 66.80 43.91
CA PRO A 61 17.26 65.73 44.77
C PRO A 61 15.77 65.92 45.28
N LEU A 62 15.26 64.88 45.98
CA LEU A 62 14.37 64.80 47.17
C LEU A 62 12.98 65.49 47.29
N GLY A 63 12.00 64.73 47.82
CA GLY A 63 10.78 65.26 48.46
C GLY A 63 9.78 64.18 48.92
N HIS A 64 9.64 64.01 50.25
CA HIS A 64 8.66 63.14 50.93
C HIS A 64 7.20 63.67 50.83
N ARG A 65 6.20 62.76 50.78
CA ARG A 65 4.91 62.94 51.48
C ARG A 65 4.04 61.67 51.47
N THR A 66 3.68 61.21 52.66
CA THR A 66 2.56 60.31 52.98
C THR A 66 1.24 61.10 53.03
N VAL A 67 0.09 60.49 52.67
CA VAL A 67 -1.22 60.59 53.35
C VAL A 67 -2.35 59.83 52.59
N SER A 68 -3.06 59.00 53.36
CA SER A 68 -4.44 58.48 53.32
C SER A 68 -5.17 57.98 52.05
N ARG A 69 -5.54 56.68 52.13
CA ARG A 69 -6.89 56.09 51.93
C ARG A 69 -7.92 56.85 51.07
N ARG A 70 -8.32 56.23 49.96
CA ARG A 70 -9.73 56.11 49.53
C ARG A 70 -10.00 54.73 48.94
N ARG A 71 -11.01 54.05 49.51
CA ARG A 71 -11.72 52.89 48.93
C ARG A 71 -12.54 53.39 47.73
N THR A 72 -12.39 52.75 46.58
CA THR A 72 -13.45 52.56 45.58
C THR A 72 -13.03 51.46 44.61
N GLY A 73 -13.98 50.65 44.15
CA GLY A 73 -13.83 49.82 42.95
C GLY A 73 -13.56 48.34 43.19
N GLY A 74 -14.58 47.60 43.61
CA GLY A 74 -14.62 46.17 43.37
C GLY A 74 -14.81 45.91 41.88
N GLU A 75 -13.76 45.46 41.21
CA GLU A 75 -13.87 44.82 39.90
C GLU A 75 -13.55 43.34 40.06
N GLY A 76 -14.62 42.53 39.95
CA GLY A 76 -14.52 41.10 39.84
C GLY A 76 -13.71 40.72 38.60
N ARG A 77 -12.44 40.38 38.80
CA ARG A 77 -11.65 39.66 37.81
C ARG A 77 -12.19 38.24 37.71
N ARG A 78 -13.22 38.07 36.86
CA ARG A 78 -13.51 36.81 36.18
C ARG A 78 -12.19 36.36 35.52
N SER A 79 -11.53 35.39 36.13
CA SER A 79 -10.38 34.72 35.56
C SER A 79 -10.84 33.97 34.32
N GLN A 80 -10.77 34.64 33.17
CA GLN A 80 -10.92 34.00 31.88
C GLN A 80 -9.85 32.92 31.79
N ARG A 81 -10.30 31.68 31.90
CA ARG A 81 -9.56 30.45 31.63
C ARG A 81 -9.05 30.51 30.17
N ARG A 82 -7.86 31.05 29.95
CA ARG A 82 -7.19 30.96 28.64
C ARG A 82 -6.70 29.53 28.46
N ALA A 83 -7.50 28.73 27.75
CA ALA A 83 -7.05 27.49 27.16
C ALA A 83 -5.85 27.81 26.25
N TYR A 84 -4.71 27.14 26.46
CA TYR A 84 -3.52 27.26 25.61
C TYR A 84 -3.93 26.98 24.15
N THR A 85 -3.91 28.02 23.32
CA THR A 85 -4.03 27.93 21.87
C THR A 85 -2.59 27.86 21.35
N PRO A 86 -2.19 26.81 20.61
CA PRO A 86 -0.87 26.83 19.98
C PRO A 86 -0.77 28.09 19.12
N GLY A 87 0.39 28.76 19.18
CA GLY A 87 0.65 29.89 18.29
C GLY A 87 0.46 29.46 16.83
N VAL A 88 0.00 30.37 15.97
CA VAL A 88 -0.30 30.08 14.55
C VAL A 88 0.84 29.33 13.85
N VAL A 89 2.08 29.69 14.14
CA VAL A 89 3.28 29.02 13.60
C VAL A 89 3.35 27.53 13.97
N ALA A 90 3.09 27.18 15.22
CA ALA A 90 3.13 25.79 15.67
C ALA A 90 2.02 24.94 15.02
N LEU A 91 0.84 25.53 14.81
CA LEU A 91 -0.24 24.87 14.09
C LEU A 91 0.15 24.63 12.62
N LEU A 92 0.74 25.63 11.95
CA LEU A 92 1.21 25.50 10.57
C LEU A 92 2.28 24.40 10.43
N GLN A 93 3.20 24.31 11.39
CA GLN A 93 4.20 23.22 11.42
C GLN A 93 3.55 21.84 11.55
N CYS A 94 2.53 21.69 12.40
CA CYS A 94 1.81 20.43 12.55
C CYS A 94 1.05 20.06 11.26
N VAL A 95 0.39 21.04 10.63
CA VAL A 95 -0.32 20.86 9.36
C VAL A 95 0.65 20.43 8.26
N LEU A 96 1.78 21.11 8.13
CA LEU A 96 2.81 20.76 7.15
C LEU A 96 3.39 19.37 7.42
N ALA A 97 3.70 19.05 8.68
CA ALA A 97 4.20 17.72 9.04
C ALA A 97 3.18 16.61 8.73
N ALA A 98 1.89 16.83 8.99
CA ALA A 98 0.85 15.84 8.65
C ALA A 98 0.68 15.69 7.13
N ALA A 99 0.68 16.78 6.37
CA ALA A 99 0.58 16.75 4.91
C ALA A 99 1.78 16.02 4.28
N VAL A 100 3.01 16.42 4.64
CA VAL A 100 4.24 15.77 4.17
C VAL A 100 4.27 14.31 4.63
N GLY A 101 3.84 14.02 5.87
CA GLY A 101 3.75 12.68 6.40
C GLY A 101 2.87 11.76 5.55
N GLY A 102 1.66 12.21 5.20
CA GLY A 102 0.77 11.47 4.30
C GLY A 102 1.33 11.30 2.89
N THR A 103 1.94 12.35 2.33
CA THR A 103 2.57 12.27 1.00
C THR A 103 3.73 11.27 0.98
N LEU A 104 4.55 11.19 2.04
CA LEU A 104 5.62 10.19 2.13
C LEU A 104 5.08 8.76 2.23
N VAL A 105 3.95 8.55 2.91
CA VAL A 105 3.28 7.24 2.93
C VAL A 105 2.76 6.87 1.54
N TYR A 106 2.19 7.82 0.79
CA TYR A 106 1.83 7.62 -0.61
C TYR A 106 3.06 7.23 -1.46
N LEU A 107 4.14 8.01 -1.38
CA LEU A 107 5.35 7.77 -2.18
C LEU A 107 6.05 6.44 -1.87
N ALA A 108 5.77 5.85 -0.71
CA ALA A 108 6.27 4.52 -0.38
C ALA A 108 5.56 3.41 -1.17
N HIS A 109 4.33 3.64 -1.63
CA HIS A 109 3.57 2.63 -2.36
C HIS A 109 4.05 2.48 -3.82
N PRO A 110 3.68 1.36 -4.47
CA PRO A 110 4.02 1.10 -5.87
C PRO A 110 3.62 2.24 -6.82
N ASP A 111 4.41 2.41 -7.89
CA ASP A 111 4.61 3.56 -8.79
C ASP A 111 5.83 4.42 -8.42
N ALA A 112 5.85 4.97 -7.21
CA ALA A 112 7.01 5.71 -6.71
C ALA A 112 8.02 4.77 -6.02
N ASP A 113 7.51 3.73 -5.34
CA ASP A 113 8.29 2.63 -4.73
C ASP A 113 9.43 3.11 -3.80
N LEU A 114 9.25 4.29 -3.18
CA LEU A 114 10.20 4.82 -2.21
C LEU A 114 9.91 4.21 -0.83
N TRP A 115 10.06 2.89 -0.70
CA TRP A 115 9.68 2.12 0.50
C TRP A 115 10.19 2.73 1.82
N TRP A 116 11.36 3.39 1.79
CA TRP A 116 11.97 4.04 2.95
C TRP A 116 11.19 5.26 3.44
N ALA A 117 10.33 5.87 2.61
CA ALA A 117 9.52 7.04 2.93
C ALA A 117 8.39 6.73 3.91
N ALA A 118 7.95 5.47 3.99
CA ALA A 118 6.87 5.04 4.89
C ALA A 118 7.16 5.37 6.36
N ALA A 119 8.33 4.97 6.88
CA ALA A 119 8.69 5.21 8.28
C ALA A 119 8.83 6.71 8.64
N PRO A 120 9.54 7.56 7.87
CA PRO A 120 9.50 9.00 8.03
C PRO A 120 8.10 9.60 7.94
N GLY A 121 7.24 9.10 7.05
CA GLY A 121 5.85 9.53 6.94
C GLY A 121 5.06 9.30 8.23
N VAL A 122 5.16 8.09 8.80
CA VAL A 122 4.60 7.74 10.11
C VAL A 122 5.21 8.60 11.22
N ALA A 123 6.51 8.86 11.19
CA ALA A 123 7.20 9.69 12.16
C ALA A 123 6.65 11.12 12.17
N LEU A 124 6.46 11.73 11.00
CA LEU A 124 5.93 13.08 10.86
C LEU A 124 4.49 13.19 11.37
N LEU A 125 3.62 12.22 11.09
CA LEU A 125 2.26 12.21 11.65
C LEU A 125 2.27 12.02 13.18
N THR A 126 3.14 11.16 13.68
CA THR A 126 3.35 10.96 15.12
C THR A 126 3.82 12.26 15.79
N LEU A 127 4.73 13.02 15.16
CA LEU A 127 5.20 14.31 15.64
C LEU A 127 4.15 15.41 15.52
N ALA A 128 3.39 15.45 14.43
CA ALA A 128 2.33 16.44 14.18
C ALA A 128 1.22 16.40 15.25
N THR A 129 0.94 15.21 15.78
CA THR A 129 -0.07 15.01 16.84
C THR A 129 0.46 15.33 18.24
N ARG A 130 1.75 15.67 18.39
CA ARG A 130 2.40 15.92 19.67
C ARG A 130 1.86 17.15 20.38
N GLY A 131 1.25 16.93 21.55
CA GLY A 131 0.64 18.00 22.35
C GLY A 131 -0.66 18.56 21.76
N ALA A 132 -1.18 17.97 20.68
CA ALA A 132 -2.39 18.40 20.02
C ALA A 132 -3.64 18.20 20.91
N ARG A 133 -4.71 18.95 20.63
CA ARG A 133 -6.05 18.61 21.14
C ARG A 133 -6.53 17.37 20.39
N LEU A 134 -7.39 16.54 20.99
CA LEU A 134 -7.85 15.31 20.32
C LEU A 134 -8.55 15.62 18.98
N ARG A 135 -9.35 16.69 18.94
CA ARG A 135 -9.97 17.18 17.70
C ARG A 135 -8.93 17.61 16.66
N THR A 136 -7.84 18.26 17.08
CA THR A 136 -6.74 18.63 16.19
C THR A 136 -6.00 17.39 15.69
N GLY A 137 -5.75 16.40 16.55
CA GLY A 137 -5.16 15.12 16.15
C GLY A 137 -6.01 14.39 15.11
N ALA A 138 -7.33 14.35 15.31
CA ALA A 138 -8.29 13.84 14.33
C ALA A 138 -8.19 14.54 12.96
N LEU A 139 -8.16 15.88 12.94
CA LEU A 139 -8.05 16.65 11.69
C LEU A 139 -6.69 16.49 11.00
N LEU A 140 -5.60 16.36 11.77
CA LEU A 140 -4.27 16.06 11.22
C LEU A 140 -4.21 14.65 10.63
N GLY A 141 -4.87 13.67 11.27
CA GLY A 141 -5.06 12.34 10.73
C GLY A 141 -5.83 12.36 9.41
N LEU A 142 -6.95 13.10 9.34
CA LEU A 142 -7.70 13.29 8.09
C LEU A 142 -6.83 13.90 6.98
N LEU A 143 -6.09 14.96 7.29
CA LEU A 143 -5.19 15.60 6.32
C LEU A 143 -4.13 14.63 5.80
N ALA A 144 -3.46 13.89 6.70
CA ALA A 144 -2.50 12.87 6.29
C ALA A 144 -3.15 11.78 5.43
N GLY A 145 -4.37 11.36 5.77
CA GLY A 145 -5.15 10.42 4.96
C GLY A 145 -5.47 10.95 3.57
N LEU A 146 -5.91 12.20 3.45
CA LEU A 146 -6.16 12.82 2.14
C LEU A 146 -4.87 12.90 1.31
N CYS A 147 -3.76 13.31 1.92
CA CYS A 147 -2.45 13.35 1.27
C CYS A 147 -1.90 11.95 0.92
N THR A 148 -2.45 10.89 1.50
CA THR A 148 -2.10 9.50 1.18
C THR A 148 -3.00 8.93 0.07
N PHE A 149 -4.31 8.91 0.29
CA PHE A 149 -5.24 8.15 -0.55
C PHE A 149 -5.67 8.86 -1.82
N VAL A 150 -5.73 10.20 -1.82
CA VAL A 150 -6.05 10.95 -3.05
C VAL A 150 -5.04 10.62 -4.15
N PRO A 151 -3.72 10.79 -3.98
CA PRO A 151 -2.77 10.46 -5.03
C PRO A 151 -2.59 8.95 -5.27
N LEU A 152 -2.96 8.08 -4.31
CA LEU A 152 -2.78 6.62 -4.42
C LEU A 152 -3.86 5.91 -5.25
N LEU A 153 -5.09 6.44 -5.23
CA LEU A 153 -6.28 5.80 -5.82
C LEU A 153 -6.86 6.42 -7.12
N PRO A 154 -6.18 7.30 -7.90
CA PRO A 154 -6.76 7.86 -9.14
C PRO A 154 -7.25 6.82 -10.14
N TRP A 155 -6.62 5.63 -10.14
CA TRP A 155 -6.99 4.50 -10.99
C TRP A 155 -8.45 4.06 -10.82
N SER A 156 -9.05 4.27 -9.64
CA SER A 156 -10.46 3.96 -9.38
C SER A 156 -11.43 4.89 -10.12
N GLY A 157 -10.97 6.07 -10.55
CA GLY A 157 -11.76 7.07 -11.25
C GLY A 157 -11.63 7.04 -12.77
N VAL A 158 -10.80 6.17 -13.35
CA VAL A 158 -10.51 6.17 -14.80
C VAL A 158 -11.79 6.03 -15.63
N TYR A 159 -12.64 5.06 -15.28
CA TYR A 159 -13.94 4.85 -15.95
C TYR A 159 -15.13 5.24 -15.08
N LEU A 160 -14.97 5.36 -13.76
CA LEU A 160 -16.03 5.77 -12.83
C LEU A 160 -16.05 7.28 -12.57
N GLY A 161 -15.10 8.06 -13.12
CA GLY A 161 -14.99 9.50 -12.97
C GLY A 161 -14.42 9.97 -11.63
N VAL A 162 -14.08 11.26 -11.57
CA VAL A 162 -13.46 11.91 -10.41
C VAL A 162 -14.27 11.77 -9.11
N GLU A 163 -15.60 11.75 -9.22
CA GLU A 163 -16.52 11.61 -8.08
C GLU A 163 -16.26 10.31 -7.30
N ALA A 164 -16.13 9.18 -8.02
CA ALA A 164 -15.92 7.87 -7.41
C ALA A 164 -14.52 7.77 -6.78
N TRP A 165 -13.51 8.31 -7.46
CA TRP A 165 -12.15 8.38 -6.93
C TRP A 165 -12.08 9.18 -5.64
N LEU A 166 -12.61 10.41 -5.63
CA LEU A 166 -12.59 11.26 -4.45
C LEU A 166 -13.45 10.67 -3.33
N ALA A 167 -14.61 10.08 -3.63
CA ALA A 167 -15.44 9.42 -2.64
C ALA A 167 -14.68 8.28 -1.96
N LEU A 168 -14.03 7.39 -2.72
CA LEU A 168 -13.22 6.31 -2.17
C LEU A 168 -12.02 6.86 -1.37
N ALA A 169 -11.26 7.80 -1.94
CA ALA A 169 -10.09 8.36 -1.28
C ALA A 169 -10.42 9.06 0.05
N VAL A 170 -11.49 9.86 0.09
CA VAL A 170 -11.99 10.50 1.31
C VAL A 170 -12.48 9.46 2.30
N PHE A 171 -13.22 8.45 1.83
CA PHE A 171 -13.69 7.36 2.68
C PHE A 171 -12.53 6.61 3.36
N GLN A 172 -11.48 6.29 2.61
CA GLN A 172 -10.25 5.69 3.15
C GLN A 172 -9.54 6.65 4.13
N ALA A 173 -9.49 7.95 3.82
CA ALA A 173 -8.85 8.96 4.68
C ALA A 173 -9.54 9.13 6.04
N VAL A 174 -10.86 8.92 6.12
CA VAL A 174 -11.63 9.01 7.38
C VAL A 174 -11.13 8.02 8.43
N TYR A 175 -10.59 6.86 8.06
CA TYR A 175 -10.04 5.90 9.03
C TYR A 175 -8.81 6.43 9.79
N LEU A 176 -8.13 7.46 9.26
CA LEU A 176 -7.02 8.09 9.96
C LEU A 176 -7.49 9.14 10.99
N VAL A 177 -8.78 9.52 10.99
CA VAL A 177 -9.38 10.39 12.02
C VAL A 177 -9.28 9.76 13.42
N PRO A 178 -9.83 8.56 13.67
CA PRO A 178 -9.69 7.92 14.98
C PRO A 178 -8.23 7.59 15.31
N MET A 179 -7.39 7.25 14.32
CA MET A 179 -5.96 7.04 14.54
C MET A 179 -5.25 8.32 15.04
N GLY A 180 -5.43 9.45 14.35
CA GLY A 180 -4.82 10.73 14.73
C GLY A 180 -5.36 11.25 16.07
N TRP A 181 -6.64 11.01 16.37
CA TRP A 181 -7.23 11.25 17.68
C TRP A 181 -6.55 10.40 18.77
N ALA A 182 -6.36 9.12 18.52
CA ALA A 182 -5.77 8.17 19.46
C ALA A 182 -4.27 8.42 19.67
N LEU A 183 -3.53 8.78 18.62
CA LEU A 183 -2.13 9.24 18.74
C LEU A 183 -2.03 10.46 19.66
N ALA A 184 -2.91 11.45 19.48
CA ALA A 184 -2.94 12.62 20.37
C ALA A 184 -3.36 12.26 21.81
N ALA A 185 -4.14 11.19 22.00
CA ALA A 185 -4.53 10.70 23.32
C ALA A 185 -3.38 9.95 24.02
N THR A 186 -2.81 8.93 23.39
CA THR A 186 -1.70 8.11 23.92
C THR A 186 -0.51 8.97 24.33
N GLN A 187 -0.21 10.01 23.54
CA GLN A 187 0.90 10.91 23.80
C GLN A 187 0.72 11.79 25.05
N ARG A 188 -0.50 11.94 25.59
CA ARG A 188 -0.71 12.61 26.89
C ARG A 188 -0.10 11.82 28.04
N TRP A 189 -0.12 10.50 27.91
CA TRP A 189 0.45 9.57 28.87
C TRP A 189 1.94 9.36 28.58
N THR A 190 2.31 8.99 27.36
CA THR A 190 3.71 8.66 27.04
C THR A 190 4.67 9.83 27.24
N SER A 191 4.21 11.07 27.04
CA SER A 191 5.01 12.29 27.30
C SER A 191 5.41 12.50 28.76
N ARG A 192 4.77 11.80 29.71
CA ARG A 192 5.08 11.86 31.15
C ARG A 192 5.99 10.72 31.60
N LEU A 193 6.20 9.73 30.74
CA LEU A 193 7.09 8.62 31.05
C LEU A 193 8.54 9.11 31.10
N ARG A 194 9.37 8.34 31.79
CA ARG A 194 10.83 8.54 31.71
C ARG A 194 11.29 8.38 30.25
N PRO A 195 12.36 9.05 29.82
CA PRO A 195 12.81 9.02 28.42
C PRO A 195 12.99 7.62 27.84
N ALA A 196 13.56 6.70 28.60
CA ALA A 196 13.73 5.30 28.17
C ALA A 196 12.39 4.57 27.98
N ALA A 197 11.40 4.82 28.84
CA ALA A 197 10.07 4.23 28.71
C ALA A 197 9.27 4.88 27.57
N GLU A 198 9.39 6.20 27.36
CA GLU A 198 8.81 6.88 26.18
C GLU A 198 9.40 6.32 24.87
N ALA A 199 10.70 6.02 24.86
CA ALA A 199 11.40 5.47 23.70
C ALA A 199 10.90 4.08 23.26
N VAL A 200 10.21 3.35 24.14
CA VAL A 200 9.59 2.04 23.83
C VAL A 200 8.09 2.18 23.64
N ALA A 201 7.41 2.87 24.56
CA ALA A 201 5.95 2.98 24.55
C ALA A 201 5.44 3.75 23.31
N LEU A 202 6.12 4.81 22.87
CA LEU A 202 5.67 5.58 21.72
C LEU A 202 5.72 4.76 20.41
N PRO A 203 6.84 4.10 20.04
CA PRO A 203 6.87 3.22 18.87
C PRO A 203 5.83 2.10 18.89
N VAL A 204 5.70 1.41 20.02
CA VAL A 204 4.76 0.29 20.16
C VAL A 204 3.31 0.76 19.99
N LEU A 205 2.94 1.90 20.59
CA LEU A 205 1.59 2.46 20.43
C LEU A 205 1.34 3.00 19.03
N THR A 206 2.35 3.62 18.39
CA THR A 206 2.24 4.05 16.99
C THR A 206 1.98 2.85 16.08
N ALA A 207 2.74 1.76 16.24
CA ALA A 207 2.54 0.52 15.49
C ALA A 207 1.15 -0.09 15.73
N ALA A 208 0.75 -0.19 17.00
CA ALA A 208 -0.54 -0.72 17.39
C ALA A 208 -1.72 0.07 16.80
N LEU A 209 -1.67 1.40 16.88
CA LEU A 209 -2.70 2.28 16.31
C LEU A 209 -2.76 2.20 14.79
N TRP A 210 -1.60 2.05 14.14
CA TRP A 210 -1.54 1.93 12.70
C TRP A 210 -2.17 0.63 12.21
N VAL A 211 -1.79 -0.51 12.78
CA VAL A 211 -2.39 -1.81 12.43
C VAL A 211 -3.88 -1.84 12.75
N SER A 212 -4.29 -1.23 13.86
CA SER A 212 -5.70 -1.16 14.24
C SER A 212 -6.55 -0.41 13.20
N GLN A 213 -6.06 0.71 12.66
CA GLN A 213 -6.79 1.41 11.60
C GLN A 213 -6.76 0.66 10.28
N GLU A 214 -5.65 -0.01 9.93
CA GLU A 214 -5.57 -0.83 8.71
C GLU A 214 -6.55 -2.00 8.77
N TRP A 215 -6.64 -2.65 9.93
CA TRP A 215 -7.62 -3.72 10.15
C TRP A 215 -9.05 -3.20 10.07
N LEU A 216 -9.36 -2.08 10.73
CA LEU A 216 -10.70 -1.49 10.69
C LEU A 216 -11.09 -1.11 9.26
N ARG A 217 -10.20 -0.42 8.55
CA ARG A 217 -10.37 -0.01 7.15
C ARG A 217 -10.46 -1.20 6.19
N GLY A 218 -9.72 -2.26 6.48
CA GLY A 218 -9.65 -3.49 5.69
C GLY A 218 -10.72 -4.53 6.00
N SER A 219 -11.60 -4.28 6.98
CA SER A 219 -12.69 -5.21 7.35
C SER A 219 -14.06 -4.56 7.38
N GLN A 220 -14.15 -3.25 7.62
CA GLN A 220 -15.41 -2.53 7.78
C GLN A 220 -15.51 -1.32 6.85
N PRO A 221 -16.74 -0.92 6.49
CA PRO A 221 -17.92 -1.76 6.32
C PRO A 221 -17.77 -2.66 5.07
N TRP A 222 -18.69 -3.61 4.89
CA TRP A 222 -18.82 -4.41 3.65
C TRP A 222 -17.58 -5.22 3.26
N GLY A 223 -16.83 -5.68 4.25
CA GLY A 223 -15.56 -6.37 4.01
C GLY A 223 -14.36 -5.44 3.87
N GLY A 224 -14.55 -4.12 3.84
CA GLY A 224 -13.47 -3.13 3.89
C GLY A 224 -12.65 -3.03 2.60
N PHE A 225 -11.51 -2.32 2.69
CA PHE A 225 -10.56 -2.10 1.59
C PHE A 225 -9.12 -2.22 2.10
N SER A 226 -8.52 -3.40 2.00
CA SER A 226 -7.19 -3.69 2.58
C SER A 226 -6.00 -3.23 1.73
N TRP A 227 -6.24 -2.67 0.53
CA TRP A 227 -5.25 -2.43 -0.53
C TRP A 227 -4.01 -1.59 -0.18
N ALA A 228 -4.16 -0.57 0.66
CA ALA A 228 -3.16 0.48 0.87
C ALA A 228 -2.49 0.41 2.25
N ARG A 229 -2.06 -0.81 2.63
CA ARG A 229 -1.36 -1.07 3.91
C ARG A 229 0.12 -0.74 3.79
N LEU A 230 0.73 -0.32 4.89
CA LEU A 230 2.19 -0.12 4.95
C LEU A 230 2.95 -1.37 4.51
N ALA A 231 2.46 -2.57 4.87
CA ALA A 231 3.06 -3.82 4.42
C ALA A 231 3.26 -3.89 2.91
N PHE A 232 2.28 -3.45 2.12
CA PHE A 232 2.32 -3.54 0.66
C PHE A 232 3.23 -2.48 0.01
N SER A 233 3.61 -1.43 0.76
CA SER A 233 4.67 -0.50 0.37
C SER A 233 6.09 -1.07 0.51
N GLN A 234 6.23 -2.26 1.12
CA GLN A 234 7.53 -2.86 1.44
C GLN A 234 7.88 -4.05 0.53
N SER A 235 7.21 -4.20 -0.61
CA SER A 235 7.39 -5.31 -1.55
C SER A 235 8.82 -5.43 -2.09
N HIS A 236 9.56 -4.32 -2.19
CA HIS A 236 10.99 -4.31 -2.57
C HIS A 236 11.92 -3.90 -1.42
N ALA A 237 11.39 -3.79 -0.20
CA ALA A 237 12.13 -3.25 0.92
C ALA A 237 12.98 -4.33 1.61
N PRO A 238 14.09 -3.92 2.26
CA PRO A 238 14.84 -4.77 3.18
C PRO A 238 13.99 -5.41 4.30
N THR A 239 12.84 -4.80 4.62
CA THR A 239 11.90 -5.24 5.68
C THR A 239 10.95 -6.34 5.23
N LEU A 240 10.84 -6.64 3.93
CA LEU A 240 9.93 -7.66 3.39
C LEU A 240 9.99 -9.01 4.15
N PRO A 241 11.17 -9.54 4.54
CA PRO A 241 11.25 -10.82 5.24
C PRO A 241 10.44 -10.88 6.54
N VAL A 242 10.15 -9.75 7.18
CA VAL A 242 9.29 -9.70 8.38
C VAL A 242 7.90 -10.29 8.11
N ALA A 243 7.38 -10.19 6.88
CA ALA A 243 6.07 -10.73 6.51
C ALA A 243 5.97 -12.24 6.76
N GLN A 244 7.04 -13.01 6.53
CA GLN A 244 7.09 -14.45 6.77
C GLN A 244 6.95 -14.80 8.27
N TYR A 245 7.35 -13.88 9.16
CA TYR A 245 7.41 -14.13 10.60
C TYR A 245 6.24 -13.55 11.37
N LEU A 246 5.76 -12.37 10.97
CA LEU A 246 4.78 -11.58 11.72
C LEU A 246 3.54 -11.22 10.92
N THR A 247 3.31 -11.85 9.76
CA THR A 247 2.24 -11.54 8.80
C THR A 247 2.37 -10.16 8.18
N ALA A 248 1.53 -9.85 7.20
CA ALA A 248 1.41 -8.51 6.63
C ALA A 248 1.06 -7.48 7.74
N ALA A 249 0.24 -7.84 8.73
CA ALA A 249 -0.08 -6.94 9.84
C ALA A 249 1.15 -6.61 10.69
N GLY A 250 1.99 -7.60 10.99
CA GLY A 250 3.24 -7.36 11.72
C GLY A 250 4.29 -6.62 10.91
N LEU A 251 4.34 -6.78 9.57
CA LEU A 251 5.17 -5.95 8.71
C LEU A 251 4.73 -4.48 8.75
N SER A 252 3.42 -4.19 8.68
CA SER A 252 2.89 -2.84 8.90
C SER A 252 3.28 -2.30 10.29
N ALA A 253 3.16 -3.12 11.34
CA ALA A 253 3.57 -2.77 12.69
C ALA A 253 5.06 -2.42 12.78
N TRP A 254 5.92 -3.20 12.10
CA TRP A 254 7.36 -3.02 12.08
C TRP A 254 7.77 -1.68 11.44
N VAL A 255 7.16 -1.34 10.29
CA VAL A 255 7.38 -0.05 9.62
C VAL A 255 6.89 1.10 10.48
N ALA A 256 5.69 0.98 11.06
CA ALA A 256 5.12 2.01 11.92
C ALA A 256 5.91 2.19 13.22
N ALA A 257 6.45 1.11 13.80
CA ALA A 257 7.35 1.16 14.95
C ALA A 257 8.64 1.89 14.60
N THR A 258 9.24 1.59 13.43
CA THR A 258 10.41 2.32 12.92
C THR A 258 10.13 3.82 12.81
N GLY A 259 8.95 4.20 12.30
CA GLY A 259 8.51 5.60 12.28
C GLY A 259 8.35 6.22 13.68
N GLY A 260 7.82 5.46 14.64
CA GLY A 260 7.76 5.89 16.04
C GLY A 260 9.15 6.08 16.67
N VAL A 261 10.12 5.21 16.36
CA VAL A 261 11.51 5.34 16.82
C VAL A 261 12.18 6.58 16.22
N LEU A 262 11.92 6.88 14.94
CA LEU A 262 12.36 8.12 14.31
C LEU A 262 11.76 9.35 14.99
N ALA A 263 10.47 9.30 15.36
CA ALA A 263 9.84 10.37 16.13
C ALA A 263 10.52 10.56 17.50
N VAL A 264 10.89 9.47 18.20
CA VAL A 264 11.67 9.53 19.45
C VAL A 264 13.03 10.19 19.21
N ALA A 265 13.73 9.85 18.13
CA ALA A 265 15.01 10.46 17.79
C ALA A 265 14.91 11.99 17.66
N VAL A 266 13.91 12.47 16.91
CA VAL A 266 13.63 13.90 16.74
C VAL A 266 13.27 14.56 18.07
N LEU A 267 12.40 13.93 18.88
CA LEU A 267 12.01 14.43 20.19
C LEU A 267 13.17 14.45 21.21
N ALA A 268 14.15 13.56 21.09
CA ALA A 268 15.36 13.56 21.90
C ALA A 268 16.32 14.67 21.47
N ALA A 269 16.53 14.85 20.16
CA ALA A 269 17.35 15.91 19.60
C ALA A 269 16.79 17.31 19.96
N ALA A 270 15.48 17.50 19.84
CA ALA A 270 14.80 18.75 20.22
C ALA A 270 14.96 19.10 21.72
N ARG A 271 15.31 18.12 22.56
CA ARG A 271 15.60 18.30 23.99
C ARG A 271 17.10 18.26 24.30
N ALA A 272 17.96 18.42 23.29
CA ALA A 272 19.42 18.34 23.36
C ALA A 272 19.97 17.03 23.97
N ARG A 273 19.23 15.93 23.88
CA ARG A 273 19.66 14.59 24.33
C ARG A 273 20.29 13.81 23.18
N TRP A 274 21.40 14.32 22.66
CA TRP A 274 22.03 13.82 21.43
C TRP A 274 22.38 12.33 21.46
N GLY A 275 22.83 11.79 22.60
CA GLY A 275 23.09 10.35 22.73
C GLY A 275 21.83 9.48 22.56
N HIS A 276 20.69 9.90 23.11
CA HIS A 276 19.42 9.20 22.91
C HIS A 276 18.91 9.35 21.47
N ALA A 277 19.12 10.51 20.86
CA ALA A 277 18.76 10.75 19.46
C ALA A 277 19.57 9.85 18.52
N ALA A 278 20.89 9.81 18.70
CA ALA A 278 21.79 8.94 17.94
C ALA A 278 21.46 7.46 18.14
N GLY A 279 21.21 7.02 19.37
CA GLY A 279 20.80 5.65 19.68
C GLY A 279 19.46 5.28 19.03
N SER A 280 18.48 6.19 19.03
CA SER A 280 17.19 5.97 18.37
C SER A 280 17.32 5.94 16.85
N LEU A 281 18.16 6.81 16.27
CA LEU A 281 18.43 6.79 14.83
C LEU A 281 19.14 5.50 14.40
N ALA A 282 20.12 5.05 15.18
CA ALA A 282 20.78 3.76 14.96
C ALA A 282 19.79 2.60 15.08
N ALA A 283 18.88 2.63 16.07
CA ALA A 283 17.83 1.62 16.22
C ALA A 283 16.86 1.62 15.02
N ALA A 284 16.46 2.77 14.49
CA ALA A 284 15.63 2.85 13.29
C ALA A 284 16.35 2.28 12.05
N GLY A 285 17.66 2.57 11.90
CA GLY A 285 18.50 1.97 10.87
C GLY A 285 18.60 0.45 11.03
N ALA A 286 18.78 -0.04 12.25
CA ALA A 286 18.81 -1.46 12.56
C ALA A 286 17.47 -2.15 12.29
N LEU A 287 16.33 -1.57 12.68
CA LEU A 287 15.00 -2.09 12.35
C LEU A 287 14.78 -2.17 10.84
N THR A 288 15.35 -1.24 10.08
CA THR A 288 15.23 -1.25 8.61
C THR A 288 16.10 -2.33 7.97
N ALA A 289 17.36 -2.48 8.41
CA ALA A 289 18.33 -3.35 7.75
C ALA A 289 18.39 -4.79 8.31
N SER A 290 18.13 -4.98 9.60
CA SER A 290 18.24 -6.30 10.25
C SER A 290 17.34 -7.39 9.65
N PRO A 291 16.16 -7.11 9.06
CA PRO A 291 15.37 -8.17 8.44
C PRO A 291 16.04 -8.84 7.24
N LEU A 292 17.06 -8.23 6.62
CA LEU A 292 17.89 -8.88 5.60
C LEU A 292 18.65 -10.10 6.13
N LEU A 293 18.79 -10.22 7.45
CA LEU A 293 19.44 -11.35 8.13
C LEU A 293 18.44 -12.47 8.46
N LEU A 294 17.14 -12.24 8.29
CA LEU A 294 16.13 -13.25 8.55
C LEU A 294 16.14 -14.27 7.41
N PRO A 295 16.29 -15.57 7.70
CA PRO A 295 16.23 -16.59 6.66
C PRO A 295 14.82 -16.65 6.09
N LEU A 296 14.71 -16.60 4.77
CA LEU A 296 13.48 -16.93 4.07
C LEU A 296 13.40 -18.44 3.85
N SER A 297 12.18 -18.97 3.81
CA SER A 297 11.97 -20.39 3.57
C SER A 297 12.46 -20.71 2.15
N THR A 298 13.40 -21.64 2.05
CA THR A 298 13.81 -22.16 0.75
C THR A 298 12.74 -23.11 0.24
N PRO A 299 12.45 -23.14 -1.08
CA PRO A 299 11.54 -24.13 -1.63
C PRO A 299 12.06 -25.55 -1.35
N THR A 300 11.22 -26.38 -0.75
CA THR A 300 11.50 -27.79 -0.40
C THR A 300 10.76 -28.78 -1.30
N GLY A 301 9.78 -28.30 -2.07
CA GLY A 301 8.94 -29.10 -2.94
C GLY A 301 9.53 -29.26 -4.35
N PRO A 302 8.88 -30.08 -5.19
CA PRO A 302 9.24 -30.22 -6.60
C PRO A 302 8.94 -28.94 -7.39
N GLU A 303 9.52 -28.83 -8.58
CA GLU A 303 9.21 -27.77 -9.53
C GLU A 303 8.11 -28.19 -10.49
N VAL A 304 7.31 -27.24 -10.96
CA VAL A 304 6.27 -27.41 -12.00
C VAL A 304 6.53 -26.47 -13.17
N GLU A 305 6.30 -26.94 -14.38
CA GLU A 305 6.32 -26.07 -15.56
C GLU A 305 4.96 -25.40 -15.73
N LEU A 306 4.93 -24.08 -15.57
CA LEU A 306 3.71 -23.30 -15.60
C LEU A 306 3.64 -22.44 -16.86
N LEU A 307 2.50 -22.48 -17.53
CA LEU A 307 2.18 -21.59 -18.64
C LEU A 307 1.10 -20.58 -18.22
N ALA A 308 1.49 -19.34 -17.97
CA ALA A 308 0.54 -18.24 -17.78
C ALA A 308 0.25 -17.54 -19.11
N VAL A 309 -1.03 -17.31 -19.40
CA VAL A 309 -1.51 -16.79 -20.69
C VAL A 309 -2.16 -15.43 -20.51
N GLN A 310 -1.61 -14.40 -21.13
CA GLN A 310 -2.19 -13.06 -21.19
C GLN A 310 -2.67 -12.80 -22.62
N GLY A 311 -3.97 -12.95 -22.87
CA GLY A 311 -4.54 -12.84 -24.21
C GLY A 311 -4.74 -11.41 -24.70
N ASP A 312 -4.70 -10.43 -23.80
CA ASP A 312 -5.17 -9.07 -24.06
C ASP A 312 -6.65 -9.02 -24.48
N ALA A 313 -7.25 -7.84 -24.55
CA ALA A 313 -8.59 -7.70 -25.08
C ALA A 313 -8.82 -6.37 -25.82
N PRO A 314 -9.75 -6.35 -26.79
CA PRO A 314 -9.84 -5.28 -27.78
C PRO A 314 -10.35 -3.95 -27.21
N GLN A 315 -11.01 -3.98 -26.05
CA GLN A 315 -11.65 -2.81 -25.44
C GLN A 315 -11.37 -2.79 -23.93
N THR A 316 -11.13 -1.58 -23.42
CA THR A 316 -10.93 -1.31 -21.99
C THR A 316 -12.20 -0.74 -21.34
N GLY A 317 -12.34 -0.81 -20.01
CA GLY A 317 -13.49 -0.26 -19.28
C GLY A 317 -14.58 -1.29 -18.98
N PHE A 318 -15.85 -0.87 -19.05
CA PHE A 318 -17.02 -1.69 -18.65
C PHE A 318 -17.92 -2.12 -19.83
N GLN A 319 -17.57 -1.76 -21.07
CA GLN A 319 -18.37 -2.01 -22.27
C GLN A 319 -17.94 -3.32 -22.95
N PHE A 320 -17.91 -4.43 -22.22
CA PHE A 320 -17.59 -5.72 -22.82
C PHE A 320 -18.77 -6.26 -23.62
N ASP A 321 -18.57 -6.52 -24.91
CA ASP A 321 -19.50 -7.34 -25.68
C ASP A 321 -19.26 -8.81 -25.33
N HIS A 322 -20.02 -9.30 -24.36
CA HIS A 322 -20.00 -10.70 -23.91
C HIS A 322 -20.35 -11.72 -25.02
N GLY A 323 -20.90 -11.29 -26.15
CA GLY A 323 -21.22 -12.16 -27.29
C GLY A 323 -20.11 -12.24 -28.35
N ALA A 324 -19.16 -11.31 -28.34
CA ALA A 324 -18.11 -11.23 -29.37
C ALA A 324 -17.09 -12.38 -29.28
N ARG A 325 -16.95 -13.01 -28.11
CA ARG A 325 -15.99 -14.11 -27.85
C ARG A 325 -14.53 -13.72 -28.13
N GLN A 326 -14.23 -12.44 -28.26
CA GLN A 326 -12.92 -11.99 -28.73
C GLN A 326 -11.86 -12.20 -27.64
N VAL A 327 -12.21 -11.94 -26.38
CA VAL A 327 -11.29 -12.16 -25.26
C VAL A 327 -10.97 -13.64 -25.17
N LEU A 328 -12.00 -14.49 -25.21
CA LEU A 328 -11.81 -15.94 -25.22
C LEU A 328 -10.94 -16.39 -26.38
N THR A 329 -11.24 -15.94 -27.59
CA THR A 329 -10.52 -16.31 -28.81
C THR A 329 -9.04 -15.94 -28.72
N ASN A 330 -8.71 -14.76 -28.20
CA ASN A 330 -7.32 -14.33 -28.02
C ASN A 330 -6.56 -15.29 -27.09
N HIS A 331 -7.14 -15.63 -25.93
CA HIS A 331 -6.50 -16.52 -24.96
C HIS A 331 -6.35 -17.95 -25.53
N THR A 332 -7.40 -18.50 -26.14
CA THR A 332 -7.34 -19.86 -26.70
C THR A 332 -6.37 -19.94 -27.88
N ALA A 333 -6.23 -18.88 -28.68
CA ALA A 333 -5.26 -18.83 -29.76
C ALA A 333 -3.82 -18.88 -29.26
N LEU A 334 -3.52 -18.20 -28.14
CA LEU A 334 -2.20 -18.29 -27.48
C LEU A 334 -1.94 -19.66 -26.86
N VAL A 335 -2.96 -20.31 -26.28
CA VAL A 335 -2.83 -21.70 -25.80
C VAL A 335 -2.53 -22.65 -26.96
N GLN A 336 -3.23 -22.52 -28.09
CA GLN A 336 -2.97 -23.31 -29.29
C GLN A 336 -1.59 -23.02 -29.90
N GLN A 337 -1.11 -21.76 -29.81
CA GLN A 337 0.26 -21.42 -30.19
C GLN A 337 1.26 -22.16 -29.29
N ALA A 338 1.09 -22.09 -27.98
CA ALA A 338 1.97 -22.78 -27.04
C ALA A 338 1.99 -24.30 -27.29
N ALA A 339 0.84 -24.90 -27.59
CA ALA A 339 0.75 -26.32 -27.96
C ALA A 339 1.59 -26.68 -29.19
N ARG A 340 1.60 -25.82 -30.22
CA ARG A 340 2.47 -26.00 -31.41
C ARG A 340 3.95 -25.89 -31.05
N GLU A 341 4.31 -24.91 -30.22
CA GLU A 341 5.68 -24.69 -29.74
C GLU A 341 6.16 -25.85 -28.82
N VAL A 342 5.25 -26.52 -28.12
CA VAL A 342 5.58 -27.74 -27.37
C VAL A 342 5.82 -28.92 -28.33
N ALA A 343 4.97 -29.07 -29.35
CA ALA A 343 5.08 -30.15 -30.32
C ALA A 343 6.34 -30.04 -31.20
N ASP A 344 6.79 -28.83 -31.51
CA ASP A 344 8.04 -28.58 -32.27
C ASP A 344 9.30 -28.54 -31.39
N GLY A 345 9.14 -28.61 -30.06
CA GLY A 345 10.22 -28.63 -29.08
C GLY A 345 10.84 -27.26 -28.79
N THR A 346 10.24 -26.16 -29.22
CA THR A 346 10.71 -24.80 -28.92
C THR A 346 10.23 -24.26 -27.57
N ARG A 347 9.23 -24.90 -26.96
CA ARG A 347 8.74 -24.62 -25.60
C ARG A 347 8.66 -25.90 -24.75
N PRO A 348 9.00 -25.85 -23.46
CA PRO A 348 8.75 -26.95 -22.53
C PRO A 348 7.25 -27.28 -22.42
N ALA A 349 6.90 -28.56 -22.32
CA ALA A 349 5.52 -28.98 -22.07
C ALA A 349 5.06 -28.50 -20.68
N PRO A 350 3.94 -27.77 -20.56
CA PRO A 350 3.47 -27.29 -19.27
C PRO A 350 2.81 -28.41 -18.45
N ASP A 351 3.02 -28.38 -17.14
CA ASP A 351 2.28 -29.18 -16.17
C ASP A 351 0.90 -28.56 -15.88
N VAL A 352 0.77 -27.24 -16.01
CA VAL A 352 -0.48 -26.48 -15.81
C VAL A 352 -0.54 -25.23 -16.68
N VAL A 353 -1.74 -24.91 -17.17
CA VAL A 353 -2.02 -23.68 -17.92
C VAL A 353 -2.95 -22.77 -17.12
N LEU A 354 -2.55 -21.51 -16.90
CA LEU A 354 -3.28 -20.54 -16.09
C LEU A 354 -3.74 -19.35 -16.94
N LEU A 355 -5.05 -19.15 -17.03
CA LEU A 355 -5.68 -18.05 -17.74
C LEU A 355 -6.34 -17.07 -16.74
N PRO A 356 -6.32 -15.76 -17.02
CA PRO A 356 -6.70 -14.71 -16.08
C PRO A 356 -8.21 -14.68 -15.79
N GLU A 357 -8.59 -13.79 -14.87
CA GLU A 357 -9.98 -13.47 -14.56
C GLU A 357 -10.68 -12.99 -15.85
N ASN A 358 -11.92 -13.43 -16.07
CA ASN A 358 -12.69 -13.05 -17.26
C ASN A 358 -11.94 -13.28 -18.59
N ALA A 359 -11.11 -14.32 -18.67
CA ALA A 359 -10.51 -14.79 -19.91
C ALA A 359 -11.57 -15.31 -20.90
N ALA A 360 -12.72 -15.77 -20.39
CA ALA A 360 -13.91 -16.07 -21.17
C ALA A 360 -14.96 -14.95 -21.03
N ASP A 361 -15.06 -14.09 -22.05
CA ASP A 361 -16.08 -13.03 -22.16
C ASP A 361 -17.48 -13.57 -22.46
N ALA A 362 -17.56 -14.71 -23.18
CA ALA A 362 -18.76 -15.53 -23.31
C ALA A 362 -18.73 -16.70 -22.32
N ASN A 363 -19.89 -17.04 -21.73
CA ASN A 363 -20.00 -18.12 -20.75
C ASN A 363 -19.84 -19.51 -21.43
N PRO A 364 -18.73 -20.24 -21.21
CA PRO A 364 -18.50 -21.53 -21.87
C PRO A 364 -19.41 -22.65 -21.34
N LEU A 365 -20.15 -22.43 -20.26
CA LEU A 365 -21.13 -23.39 -19.74
C LEU A 365 -22.47 -23.33 -20.50
N THR A 366 -22.73 -22.24 -21.23
CA THR A 366 -24.01 -22.02 -21.92
C THR A 366 -23.86 -21.67 -23.39
N ASP A 367 -22.71 -21.15 -23.82
CA ASP A 367 -22.37 -20.90 -25.22
C ASP A 367 -21.56 -22.08 -25.77
N GLN A 368 -22.17 -22.84 -26.67
CA GLN A 368 -21.55 -24.03 -27.28
C GLN A 368 -20.25 -23.70 -28.02
N ARG A 369 -20.18 -22.56 -28.71
CA ARG A 369 -18.98 -22.20 -29.47
C ARG A 369 -17.84 -21.80 -28.54
N ALA A 370 -18.15 -21.13 -27.42
CA ALA A 370 -17.17 -20.88 -26.37
C ALA A 370 -16.67 -22.19 -25.75
N ALA A 371 -17.56 -23.15 -25.48
CA ALA A 371 -17.18 -24.47 -24.97
C ALA A 371 -16.22 -25.21 -25.93
N GLU A 372 -16.51 -25.19 -27.24
CA GLU A 372 -15.66 -25.80 -28.28
C GLU A 372 -14.26 -25.17 -28.31
N LEU A 373 -14.15 -23.84 -28.31
CA LEU A 373 -12.85 -23.14 -28.31
C LEU A 373 -11.98 -23.53 -27.11
N VAL A 374 -12.58 -23.61 -25.92
CA VAL A 374 -11.88 -24.00 -24.70
C VAL A 374 -11.48 -25.48 -24.74
N ALA A 375 -12.38 -26.36 -25.19
CA ALA A 375 -12.12 -27.79 -25.30
C ALA A 375 -11.00 -28.09 -26.32
N GLU A 376 -11.02 -27.43 -27.47
CA GLU A 376 -9.95 -27.53 -28.49
C GLU A 376 -8.60 -27.07 -27.92
N ALA A 377 -8.56 -25.94 -27.21
CA ALA A 377 -7.34 -25.42 -26.60
C ALA A 377 -6.81 -26.35 -25.48
N SER A 378 -7.71 -26.84 -24.62
CA SER A 378 -7.36 -27.78 -23.54
C SER A 378 -6.82 -29.10 -24.08
N LEU A 379 -7.42 -29.62 -25.15
CA LEU A 379 -6.95 -30.84 -25.80
C LEU A 379 -5.59 -30.63 -26.49
N ALA A 380 -5.39 -29.48 -27.15
CA ALA A 380 -4.16 -29.19 -27.88
C ALA A 380 -2.94 -29.10 -26.95
N VAL A 381 -3.09 -28.42 -25.80
CA VAL A 381 -1.97 -28.25 -24.84
C VAL A 381 -1.76 -29.48 -23.95
N ASP A 382 -2.78 -30.35 -23.83
CA ASP A 382 -2.71 -31.65 -23.17
C ASP A 382 -2.23 -31.58 -21.70
N ALA A 383 -2.67 -30.55 -20.99
CA ALA A 383 -2.42 -30.28 -19.58
C ALA A 383 -3.67 -29.71 -18.88
N PRO A 384 -3.81 -29.84 -17.54
CA PRO A 384 -4.86 -29.15 -16.78
C PRO A 384 -4.82 -27.64 -17.01
N MET A 385 -6.00 -27.06 -17.22
CA MET A 385 -6.14 -25.64 -17.53
C MET A 385 -7.14 -24.96 -16.59
N LEU A 386 -6.76 -23.81 -16.03
CA LEU A 386 -7.65 -22.95 -15.24
C LEU A 386 -8.07 -21.73 -16.06
N LEU A 387 -9.38 -21.56 -16.24
CA LEU A 387 -9.97 -20.51 -17.05
C LEU A 387 -10.86 -19.60 -16.20
N GLY A 388 -10.51 -18.32 -16.08
CA GLY A 388 -11.40 -17.33 -15.49
C GLY A 388 -12.59 -17.01 -16.40
N ALA A 389 -13.79 -17.02 -15.84
CA ALA A 389 -15.05 -16.78 -16.55
C ALA A 389 -16.04 -16.03 -15.65
N ILE A 390 -17.09 -15.47 -16.26
CA ILE A 390 -18.25 -14.93 -15.53
C ILE A 390 -19.49 -15.76 -15.92
N PRO A 391 -19.71 -16.94 -15.31
CA PRO A 391 -20.89 -17.74 -15.58
C PRO A 391 -22.17 -16.97 -15.27
N ARG A 392 -23.07 -16.95 -16.26
CA ARG A 392 -24.42 -16.39 -16.15
C ARG A 392 -25.41 -17.55 -16.26
N GLU A 393 -25.65 -18.20 -15.14
CA GLU A 393 -26.55 -19.34 -15.03
C GLU A 393 -27.90 -18.90 -14.43
N PRO A 394 -28.98 -19.70 -14.58
CA PRO A 394 -30.22 -19.46 -13.86
C PRO A 394 -29.95 -19.44 -12.34
N GLY A 395 -30.19 -18.31 -11.68
CA GLY A 395 -29.85 -18.13 -10.28
C GLY A 395 -29.97 -16.69 -9.77
N PRO A 396 -29.54 -16.42 -8.53
CA PRO A 396 -29.69 -15.09 -7.91
C PRO A 396 -28.82 -14.01 -8.56
N GLY A 397 -27.74 -14.40 -9.25
CA GLY A 397 -26.85 -13.49 -9.94
C GLY A 397 -25.71 -14.22 -10.65
N PRO A 398 -24.95 -13.51 -11.49
CA PRO A 398 -23.70 -14.03 -12.03
C PRO A 398 -22.68 -14.27 -10.91
N SER A 399 -21.63 -14.98 -11.26
CA SER A 399 -20.50 -15.29 -10.38
C SER A 399 -19.21 -15.00 -11.11
N ASN A 400 -18.17 -14.67 -10.36
CA ASN A 400 -16.83 -14.54 -10.91
C ASN A 400 -16.07 -15.81 -10.55
N ALA A 401 -15.72 -16.60 -11.56
CA ALA A 401 -15.34 -17.99 -11.36
C ALA A 401 -14.03 -18.33 -12.07
N VAL A 402 -13.34 -19.35 -11.55
CA VAL A 402 -12.29 -20.08 -12.24
C VAL A 402 -12.79 -21.49 -12.51
N LEU A 403 -12.80 -21.89 -13.78
CA LEU A 403 -13.22 -23.21 -14.24
C LEU A 403 -11.98 -24.08 -14.50
N GLN A 404 -11.99 -25.30 -13.98
CA GLN A 404 -10.97 -26.31 -14.26
C GLN A 404 -11.36 -27.13 -15.49
N TYR A 405 -10.46 -27.20 -16.46
CA TYR A 405 -10.59 -28.06 -17.62
C TYR A 405 -9.52 -29.14 -17.60
N LEU A 406 -9.93 -30.38 -17.89
CA LEU A 406 -9.03 -31.48 -18.17
C LEU A 406 -9.11 -31.86 -19.66
N PRO A 407 -7.97 -32.24 -20.29
CA PRO A 407 -7.95 -32.63 -21.69
C PRO A 407 -8.99 -33.71 -22.00
N GLY A 408 -9.87 -33.43 -22.97
CA GLY A 408 -10.92 -34.35 -23.43
C GLY A 408 -12.13 -34.54 -22.51
N GLN A 409 -12.19 -33.86 -21.35
CA GLN A 409 -13.28 -34.04 -20.37
C GLN A 409 -14.20 -32.81 -20.23
N GLY A 410 -13.78 -31.64 -20.71
CA GLY A 410 -14.50 -30.39 -20.49
C GLY A 410 -14.30 -29.83 -19.08
N PRO A 411 -15.20 -28.97 -18.57
CA PRO A 411 -15.09 -28.40 -17.24
C PRO A 411 -15.40 -29.46 -16.17
N VAL A 412 -14.46 -29.71 -15.26
CA VAL A 412 -14.58 -30.75 -14.22
C VAL A 412 -14.74 -30.20 -12.80
N ALA A 413 -14.30 -28.97 -12.56
CA ALA A 413 -14.45 -28.29 -11.28
C ALA A 413 -14.50 -26.77 -11.45
N ARG A 414 -14.83 -26.09 -10.37
CA ARG A 414 -15.00 -24.64 -10.35
C ARG A 414 -14.73 -24.06 -8.97
N TYR A 415 -14.12 -22.88 -8.93
CA TYR A 415 -14.03 -22.00 -7.76
C TYR A 415 -14.75 -20.69 -8.05
N ASP A 416 -15.57 -20.23 -7.11
CA ASP A 416 -16.26 -18.93 -7.17
C ASP A 416 -15.62 -17.96 -6.18
N LYS A 417 -15.39 -16.72 -6.63
CA LYS A 417 -14.84 -15.62 -5.84
C LYS A 417 -15.64 -15.41 -4.55
N GLN A 418 -14.95 -15.46 -3.40
CA GLN A 418 -15.54 -15.32 -2.08
C GLN A 418 -15.74 -13.85 -1.69
N HIS A 419 -14.79 -12.98 -2.02
CA HIS A 419 -14.82 -11.57 -1.64
C HIS A 419 -15.08 -10.67 -2.84
N LEU A 420 -16.35 -10.31 -2.99
CA LEU A 420 -16.82 -9.44 -4.06
C LEU A 420 -16.44 -7.98 -3.82
N VAL A 421 -16.01 -7.30 -4.88
CA VAL A 421 -15.64 -5.88 -4.90
C VAL A 421 -16.89 -5.02 -4.70
N PRO A 422 -17.01 -4.27 -3.61
CA PRO A 422 -18.12 -3.33 -3.41
C PRO A 422 -18.12 -2.27 -4.51
N PHE A 423 -19.30 -1.94 -5.01
CA PHE A 423 -19.58 -1.03 -6.12
C PHE A 423 -19.05 -1.48 -7.50
N GLY A 424 -18.34 -2.61 -7.59
CA GLY A 424 -17.85 -3.19 -8.85
C GLY A 424 -18.56 -4.50 -9.23
N GLU A 425 -18.79 -5.36 -8.25
CA GLU A 425 -19.47 -6.67 -8.44
C GLU A 425 -20.83 -6.71 -7.73
N TRP A 426 -21.02 -5.87 -6.71
CA TRP A 426 -22.31 -5.69 -6.04
C TRP A 426 -22.43 -4.27 -5.46
N VAL A 427 -23.65 -3.75 -5.27
CA VAL A 427 -23.85 -2.38 -4.78
C VAL A 427 -24.44 -2.36 -3.37
N PRO A 428 -23.65 -2.03 -2.32
CA PRO A 428 -24.18 -1.89 -0.98
C PRO A 428 -25.18 -0.75 -0.90
N LEU A 429 -26.29 -0.97 -0.17
CA LEU A 429 -27.35 0.03 0.01
C LEU A 429 -27.84 0.61 -1.33
N ARG A 430 -27.96 -0.24 -2.37
CA ARG A 430 -28.31 0.15 -3.75
C ARG A 430 -29.39 1.23 -3.88
N PRO A 431 -30.53 1.21 -3.15
CA PRO A 431 -31.53 2.28 -3.25
C PRO A 431 -30.97 3.67 -2.90
N LEU A 432 -30.13 3.76 -1.87
CA LEU A 432 -29.49 5.02 -1.45
C LEU A 432 -28.43 5.46 -2.46
N VAL A 433 -27.60 4.54 -2.94
CA VAL A 433 -26.55 4.86 -3.93
C VAL A 433 -27.18 5.34 -5.23
N ARG A 434 -28.25 4.67 -5.69
CA ARG A 434 -28.99 5.03 -6.91
C ARG A 434 -29.66 6.40 -6.80
N ALA A 435 -30.08 6.81 -5.60
CA ALA A 435 -30.60 8.15 -5.35
C ALA A 435 -29.54 9.25 -5.49
N ILE A 436 -28.25 8.91 -5.33
CA ILE A 436 -27.12 9.85 -5.42
C ILE A 436 -26.51 9.82 -6.83
N THR A 437 -26.42 8.65 -7.47
CA THR A 437 -25.79 8.49 -8.78
C THR A 437 -26.41 7.37 -9.61
N ALA A 438 -26.60 7.63 -10.91
CA ALA A 438 -27.02 6.61 -11.88
C ALA A 438 -25.95 5.53 -12.11
N LYS A 439 -24.70 5.74 -11.67
CA LYS A 439 -23.62 4.75 -11.82
C LYS A 439 -23.87 3.44 -11.07
N ALA A 440 -24.79 3.41 -10.10
CA ALA A 440 -25.24 2.18 -9.46
C ALA A 440 -25.78 1.15 -10.48
N ASP A 441 -26.33 1.62 -11.61
CA ASP A 441 -26.92 0.77 -12.64
C ASP A 441 -25.87 0.20 -13.61
N LEU A 442 -24.59 0.58 -13.47
CA LEU A 442 -23.46 -0.08 -14.17
C LEU A 442 -23.23 -1.52 -13.66
N VAL A 443 -23.70 -1.82 -12.45
CA VAL A 443 -23.80 -3.19 -11.93
C VAL A 443 -25.29 -3.56 -11.97
N PRO A 444 -25.80 -4.05 -13.12
CA PRO A 444 -27.24 -4.26 -13.31
C PRO A 444 -27.80 -5.36 -12.41
N GLN A 445 -26.97 -6.34 -12.06
CA GLN A 445 -27.28 -7.42 -11.13
C GLN A 445 -26.09 -7.64 -10.21
N ASP A 446 -26.36 -7.83 -8.92
CA ASP A 446 -25.32 -8.15 -7.94
C ASP A 446 -24.77 -9.55 -8.19
N PHE A 447 -23.44 -9.70 -8.11
CA PHE A 447 -22.77 -10.98 -8.19
C PHE A 447 -23.01 -11.80 -6.92
N VAL A 448 -22.87 -13.11 -7.03
CA VAL A 448 -23.01 -14.06 -5.93
C VAL A 448 -21.62 -14.48 -5.47
N ALA A 449 -21.39 -14.41 -4.16
CA ALA A 449 -20.13 -14.82 -3.55
C ALA A 449 -20.06 -16.35 -3.42
N GLY A 450 -18.88 -16.90 -3.68
CA GLY A 450 -18.55 -18.30 -3.39
C GLY A 450 -18.45 -18.57 -1.89
N ALA A 451 -18.75 -19.81 -1.50
CA ALA A 451 -18.63 -20.28 -0.12
C ALA A 451 -17.53 -21.33 0.08
N ALA A 452 -17.03 -21.94 -1.00
CA ALA A 452 -16.01 -22.96 -0.96
C ALA A 452 -14.62 -22.33 -0.82
N PRO A 453 -13.69 -22.92 -0.02
CA PRO A 453 -12.30 -22.49 0.05
C PRO A 453 -11.65 -22.32 -1.34
N GLY A 454 -10.76 -21.35 -1.47
CA GLY A 454 -9.98 -21.14 -2.69
C GLY A 454 -8.89 -22.17 -2.87
N VAL A 455 -9.22 -23.46 -3.01
CA VAL A 455 -8.27 -24.54 -3.33
C VAL A 455 -8.80 -25.34 -4.51
N MET A 456 -7.90 -25.67 -5.44
CA MET A 456 -8.21 -26.51 -6.58
C MET A 456 -7.14 -27.59 -6.76
N ASP A 457 -7.60 -28.83 -6.88
CA ASP A 457 -6.79 -30.03 -7.04
C ASP A 457 -6.61 -30.30 -8.55
N LEU A 458 -5.38 -30.18 -9.04
CA LEU A 458 -5.02 -30.40 -10.43
C LEU A 458 -4.27 -31.73 -10.57
N PRO A 459 -4.82 -32.75 -11.25
CA PRO A 459 -4.06 -33.95 -11.59
C PRO A 459 -3.01 -33.61 -12.64
N VAL A 460 -1.74 -33.57 -12.25
CA VAL A 460 -0.63 -33.21 -13.15
C VAL A 460 0.20 -34.44 -13.49
N ARG A 461 0.87 -34.42 -14.65
CA ARG A 461 1.67 -35.57 -15.14
C ARG A 461 2.93 -35.78 -14.32
N ARG A 462 3.53 -34.68 -13.88
CA ARG A 462 4.74 -34.68 -13.07
C ARG A 462 4.40 -35.09 -11.64
N GLU A 463 5.27 -35.88 -11.04
CA GLU A 463 5.15 -36.24 -9.63
C GLU A 463 5.45 -35.01 -8.76
N VAL A 464 4.39 -34.29 -8.38
CA VAL A 464 4.45 -33.09 -7.53
C VAL A 464 4.12 -33.38 -6.07
N SER A 465 3.50 -34.53 -5.81
CA SER A 465 3.02 -35.00 -4.52
C SER A 465 2.82 -36.52 -4.58
N GLN A 466 2.62 -37.16 -3.43
CA GLN A 466 2.38 -38.61 -3.34
C GLN A 466 1.12 -39.08 -4.10
N ASP A 467 0.12 -38.21 -4.22
CA ASP A 467 -1.13 -38.46 -4.93
C ASP A 467 -1.13 -37.94 -6.38
N GLY A 468 -0.03 -37.34 -6.85
CA GLY A 468 0.08 -36.76 -8.20
C GLY A 468 -0.79 -35.52 -8.43
N VAL A 469 -1.21 -34.85 -7.34
CA VAL A 469 -2.12 -33.70 -7.38
C VAL A 469 -1.39 -32.41 -6.99
N LEU A 470 -1.37 -31.46 -7.91
CA LEU A 470 -0.98 -30.08 -7.64
C LEU A 470 -2.15 -29.35 -6.97
N ARG A 471 -1.98 -28.94 -5.72
CA ARG A 471 -2.93 -28.07 -5.01
C ARG A 471 -2.58 -26.61 -5.22
N LEU A 472 -3.46 -25.90 -5.93
CA LEU A 472 -3.37 -24.45 -6.11
C LEU A 472 -4.33 -23.73 -5.18
N GLY A 473 -3.84 -22.71 -4.48
CA GLY A 473 -4.68 -21.76 -3.78
C GLY A 473 -5.10 -20.62 -4.70
N LEU A 474 -6.36 -20.20 -4.64
CA LEU A 474 -6.93 -19.18 -5.52
C LEU A 474 -7.30 -17.94 -4.73
N GLY A 475 -6.95 -16.77 -5.28
CA GLY A 475 -7.46 -15.48 -4.85
C GLY A 475 -7.72 -14.61 -6.08
N ILE A 476 -8.98 -14.51 -6.52
CA ILE A 476 -9.33 -13.79 -7.73
C ILE A 476 -9.19 -12.28 -7.49
N CYS A 477 -8.29 -11.65 -8.23
CA CYS A 477 -8.11 -10.21 -8.32
C CYS A 477 -7.95 -9.52 -6.96
N PHE A 478 -9.03 -8.93 -6.46
CA PHE A 478 -9.06 -8.15 -5.23
C PHE A 478 -8.77 -8.99 -3.97
N GLU A 479 -9.03 -10.29 -4.02
CA GLU A 479 -8.87 -11.23 -2.91
C GLU A 479 -7.42 -11.33 -2.39
N VAL A 480 -6.41 -11.09 -3.24
CA VAL A 480 -5.00 -11.14 -2.83
C VAL A 480 -4.65 -10.17 -1.71
N ALA A 481 -5.43 -9.08 -1.58
CA ALA A 481 -5.27 -8.09 -0.52
C ALA A 481 -5.80 -8.56 0.85
N TYR A 482 -6.47 -9.70 0.95
CA TYR A 482 -7.12 -10.20 2.16
C TYR A 482 -6.34 -11.33 2.81
N ASP A 483 -6.05 -11.18 4.11
CA ASP A 483 -5.15 -12.07 4.84
C ASP A 483 -5.70 -13.51 4.90
N ASP A 484 -6.97 -13.68 5.26
CA ASP A 484 -7.58 -15.00 5.43
C ASP A 484 -7.76 -15.76 4.10
N LEU A 485 -8.06 -15.04 3.00
CA LEU A 485 -8.26 -15.64 1.68
C LEU A 485 -6.98 -16.21 1.08
N MET A 486 -5.82 -15.64 1.42
CA MET A 486 -4.53 -16.17 0.99
C MET A 486 -3.96 -17.20 1.96
N ARG A 487 -4.37 -17.15 3.23
CA ARG A 487 -3.94 -18.08 4.26
C ARG A 487 -4.68 -19.42 4.23
N ASP A 488 -6.02 -19.40 4.12
CA ASP A 488 -6.84 -20.62 4.19
C ASP A 488 -6.46 -21.66 3.13
N PRO A 489 -6.18 -21.30 1.86
CA PRO A 489 -5.70 -22.27 0.87
C PRO A 489 -4.36 -22.91 1.24
N VAL A 490 -3.45 -22.14 1.83
CA VAL A 490 -2.12 -22.62 2.24
C VAL A 490 -2.24 -23.59 3.41
N GLU A 491 -3.13 -23.33 4.36
CA GLU A 491 -3.43 -24.27 5.46
C GLU A 491 -4.03 -25.58 4.98
N ARG A 492 -4.73 -25.55 3.84
CA ARG A 492 -5.30 -26.72 3.16
C ARG A 492 -4.32 -27.42 2.22
N GLY A 493 -3.05 -27.05 2.25
CA GLY A 493 -1.99 -27.74 1.51
C GLY A 493 -1.72 -27.19 0.10
N ALA A 494 -2.19 -25.99 -0.24
CA ALA A 494 -1.77 -25.33 -1.48
C ALA A 494 -0.25 -25.16 -1.52
N GLY A 495 0.41 -25.74 -2.52
CA GLY A 495 1.85 -25.63 -2.75
C GLY A 495 2.25 -24.39 -3.55
N MET A 496 1.27 -23.74 -4.16
CA MET A 496 1.38 -22.51 -4.94
C MET A 496 0.07 -21.73 -4.87
N LEU A 497 0.13 -20.42 -5.07
CA LEU A 497 -1.01 -19.52 -5.14
C LEU A 497 -1.20 -18.99 -6.57
N PHE A 498 -2.45 -18.86 -6.99
CA PHE A 498 -2.86 -18.33 -8.28
C PHE A 498 -3.80 -17.13 -8.08
N VAL A 499 -3.41 -16.00 -8.68
CA VAL A 499 -4.13 -14.72 -8.62
C VAL A 499 -4.55 -14.34 -10.05
N PRO A 500 -5.67 -14.89 -10.56
CA PRO A 500 -6.25 -14.43 -11.82
C PRO A 500 -6.82 -13.03 -11.62
N THR A 501 -6.53 -12.10 -12.55
CA THR A 501 -6.98 -10.71 -12.43
C THR A 501 -7.34 -10.11 -13.79
N ASN A 502 -8.22 -9.12 -13.80
CA ASN A 502 -8.57 -8.35 -14.97
C ASN A 502 -8.41 -6.84 -14.67
N ASN A 503 -7.34 -6.24 -15.18
CA ASN A 503 -7.03 -4.84 -14.93
C ASN A 503 -7.65 -3.88 -15.98
N ALA A 504 -8.47 -4.38 -16.91
CA ALA A 504 -9.08 -3.57 -17.97
C ALA A 504 -9.96 -2.43 -17.45
N SER A 505 -10.48 -2.56 -16.23
CA SER A 505 -11.29 -1.53 -15.56
C SER A 505 -10.47 -0.39 -14.93
N PHE A 506 -9.13 -0.39 -15.05
CA PHE A 506 -8.25 0.57 -14.36
C PHE A 506 -7.24 1.29 -15.27
N GLY A 507 -7.31 1.08 -16.58
CA GLY A 507 -6.49 1.81 -17.56
C GLY A 507 -4.99 1.55 -17.39
N HIS A 508 -4.16 2.52 -17.77
CA HIS A 508 -2.71 2.49 -17.49
C HIS A 508 -2.37 2.94 -16.05
N GLY A 509 -3.31 2.78 -15.11
CA GLY A 509 -3.16 3.22 -13.74
C GLY A 509 -2.32 2.29 -12.87
N ALA A 510 -1.94 2.78 -11.69
CA ALA A 510 -1.14 2.09 -10.67
C ALA A 510 -1.74 0.78 -10.14
N GLN A 511 -3.00 0.47 -10.44
CA GLN A 511 -3.68 -0.66 -9.79
C GLN A 511 -2.97 -1.98 -10.08
N SER A 512 -2.48 -2.20 -11.30
CA SER A 512 -1.77 -3.43 -11.67
C SER A 512 -0.43 -3.58 -10.94
N THR A 513 0.34 -2.50 -10.82
CA THR A 513 1.64 -2.49 -10.12
C THR A 513 1.44 -2.61 -8.60
N GLN A 514 0.39 -1.99 -8.07
CA GLN A 514 -0.02 -2.13 -6.67
C GLN A 514 -0.42 -3.57 -6.34
N GLN A 515 -1.25 -4.21 -7.17
CA GLN A 515 -1.65 -5.61 -6.98
C GLN A 515 -0.45 -6.56 -7.02
N LEU A 516 0.48 -6.35 -7.95
CA LEU A 516 1.70 -7.15 -8.05
C LEU A 516 2.57 -7.06 -6.79
N ALA A 517 2.67 -5.87 -6.18
CA ALA A 517 3.36 -5.68 -4.92
C ALA A 517 2.67 -6.42 -3.76
N ILE A 518 1.33 -6.45 -3.73
CA ILE A 518 0.57 -7.24 -2.76
C ILE A 518 0.88 -8.73 -2.94
N SER A 519 0.80 -9.25 -4.17
CA SER A 519 1.14 -10.63 -4.51
C SER A 519 2.55 -11.01 -4.05
N ARG A 520 3.52 -10.08 -4.17
CA ARG A 520 4.89 -10.29 -3.69
C ARG A 520 4.99 -10.41 -2.18
N VAL A 521 4.23 -9.60 -1.44
CA VAL A 521 4.16 -9.73 0.02
C VAL A 521 3.53 -11.07 0.40
N ARG A 522 2.48 -11.53 -0.30
CA ARG A 522 1.85 -12.84 -0.06
C ARG A 522 2.79 -14.01 -0.33
N ALA A 523 3.60 -13.92 -1.38
CA ALA A 523 4.59 -14.94 -1.71
C ALA A 523 5.56 -15.18 -0.54
N VAL A 524 6.08 -14.09 0.05
CA VAL A 524 6.99 -14.17 1.21
C VAL A 524 6.27 -14.54 2.50
N GLU A 525 5.09 -13.97 2.75
CA GLU A 525 4.29 -14.23 3.95
C GLU A 525 3.97 -15.72 4.11
N HIS A 526 3.60 -16.38 3.01
CA HIS A 526 3.22 -17.79 3.01
C HIS A 526 4.33 -18.73 2.53
N ALA A 527 5.49 -18.21 2.13
CA ALA A 527 6.52 -18.97 1.45
C ALA A 527 5.96 -19.83 0.31
N ARG A 528 5.20 -19.20 -0.59
CA ARG A 528 4.59 -19.85 -1.76
C ARG A 528 4.99 -19.12 -3.02
N THR A 529 5.13 -19.87 -4.11
CA THR A 529 5.14 -19.24 -5.43
C THR A 529 3.75 -18.67 -5.69
N VAL A 530 3.68 -17.45 -6.21
CA VAL A 530 2.44 -16.76 -6.57
C VAL A 530 2.47 -16.46 -8.06
N ALA A 531 1.55 -17.06 -8.82
CA ALA A 531 1.32 -16.68 -10.22
C ALA A 531 0.19 -15.64 -10.28
N GLN A 532 0.53 -14.38 -10.59
CA GLN A 532 -0.46 -13.37 -10.91
C GLN A 532 -0.59 -13.29 -12.43
N VAL A 533 -1.78 -13.59 -12.94
CA VAL A 533 -2.04 -13.62 -14.39
C VAL A 533 -3.18 -12.67 -14.70
N SER A 534 -2.90 -11.71 -15.56
CA SER A 534 -3.82 -10.66 -15.96
C SER A 534 -4.30 -10.79 -17.39
N THR A 535 -5.53 -10.36 -17.68
CA THR A 535 -6.05 -10.24 -19.04
C THR A 535 -5.27 -9.20 -19.85
N MET A 536 -4.98 -8.02 -19.25
CA MET A 536 -4.32 -6.88 -19.92
C MET A 536 -3.34 -6.12 -19.02
N GLY A 537 -3.25 -6.50 -17.74
CA GLY A 537 -2.33 -5.90 -16.78
C GLY A 537 -0.96 -6.58 -16.80
N THR A 538 -0.14 -6.27 -15.80
CA THR A 538 1.13 -6.97 -15.58
C THR A 538 0.88 -8.34 -14.99
N SER A 539 1.33 -9.36 -15.72
CA SER A 539 1.41 -10.76 -15.30
C SER A 539 2.84 -11.11 -14.92
N ALA A 540 3.00 -11.88 -13.85
CA ALA A 540 4.31 -12.33 -13.38
C ALA A 540 4.16 -13.55 -12.44
N VAL A 541 5.23 -14.35 -12.38
CA VAL A 541 5.36 -15.45 -11.41
C VAL A 541 6.38 -15.04 -10.36
N ILE A 542 5.99 -15.04 -9.08
CA ILE A 542 6.80 -14.57 -7.96
C ILE A 542 7.16 -15.77 -7.10
N GLY A 543 8.46 -16.01 -6.89
CA GLY A 543 8.95 -17.09 -6.03
C GLY A 543 8.69 -16.83 -4.54
N PRO A 544 8.90 -17.84 -3.68
CA PRO A 544 8.64 -17.76 -2.24
C PRO A 544 9.50 -16.70 -1.50
N ASP A 545 10.57 -16.23 -2.11
CA ASP A 545 11.46 -15.19 -1.59
C ASP A 545 11.05 -13.76 -2.03
N GLY A 546 9.95 -13.64 -2.79
CA GLY A 546 9.46 -12.37 -3.31
C GLY A 546 10.19 -11.88 -4.56
N ARG A 547 11.08 -12.68 -5.16
CA ARG A 547 11.69 -12.36 -6.46
C ARG A 547 10.78 -12.83 -7.58
N THR A 548 10.68 -12.03 -8.63
CA THR A 548 10.03 -12.47 -9.86
C THR A 548 10.91 -13.51 -10.55
N LEU A 549 10.31 -14.64 -10.92
CA LEU A 549 10.98 -15.71 -11.63
C LEU A 549 11.20 -15.32 -13.10
N THR A 550 12.29 -15.79 -13.68
CA THR A 550 12.62 -15.55 -15.08
C THR A 550 11.96 -16.63 -15.95
N THR A 551 11.27 -16.22 -17.00
CA THR A 551 10.68 -17.11 -18.01
C THR A 551 11.77 -17.73 -18.90
N HIS A 552 11.44 -18.81 -19.61
CA HIS A 552 12.37 -19.48 -20.54
C HIS A 552 12.87 -18.58 -21.68
N ASP A 553 12.13 -17.53 -22.05
CA ASP A 553 12.53 -16.50 -23.01
C ASP A 553 13.24 -15.28 -22.38
N GLY A 554 13.57 -15.33 -21.08
CA GLY A 554 14.37 -14.33 -20.39
C GLY A 554 13.61 -13.12 -19.86
N ARG A 555 12.27 -13.14 -19.91
CA ARG A 555 11.41 -12.09 -19.33
C ARG A 555 11.18 -12.36 -17.84
N THR A 556 10.69 -11.35 -17.13
CA THR A 556 10.25 -11.48 -15.73
C THR A 556 8.77 -11.15 -15.57
N GLN A 557 8.24 -10.30 -16.44
CA GLN A 557 6.84 -9.90 -16.42
C GLN A 557 6.36 -9.46 -17.81
N THR A 558 5.05 -9.33 -17.96
CA THR A 558 4.42 -8.73 -19.15
C THR A 558 4.28 -7.22 -19.02
N GLY A 559 4.12 -6.56 -20.16
CA GLY A 559 3.61 -5.20 -20.26
C GLY A 559 2.10 -5.13 -20.06
N LEU A 560 1.60 -3.89 -19.98
CA LEU A 560 0.17 -3.62 -20.04
C LEU A 560 -0.30 -3.68 -21.50
N TYR A 561 -1.48 -4.23 -21.76
CA TYR A 561 -2.12 -4.30 -23.08
C TYR A 561 -1.24 -4.96 -24.15
N GLU A 562 -0.57 -6.05 -23.78
CA GLU A 562 0.17 -6.89 -24.72
C GLU A 562 -0.29 -8.35 -24.61
N PRO A 563 -0.45 -9.07 -25.74
CA PRO A 563 -0.57 -10.53 -25.73
C PRO A 563 0.78 -11.16 -25.37
N ALA A 564 0.79 -12.08 -24.40
CA ALA A 564 2.02 -12.73 -23.96
C ALA A 564 1.80 -14.13 -23.35
N LEU A 565 2.83 -14.96 -23.45
CA LEU A 565 2.92 -16.26 -22.80
C LEU A 565 4.12 -16.25 -21.84
N LEU A 566 3.90 -16.57 -20.57
CA LEU A 566 4.99 -16.78 -19.61
C LEU A 566 5.12 -18.28 -19.35
N SER A 567 6.20 -18.89 -19.85
CA SER A 567 6.61 -20.25 -19.49
C SER A 567 7.66 -20.16 -18.41
N VAL A 568 7.38 -20.71 -17.24
CA VAL A 568 8.23 -20.60 -16.05
C VAL A 568 8.26 -21.93 -15.33
N THR A 569 9.46 -22.40 -15.02
CA THR A 569 9.66 -23.45 -14.02
C THR A 569 9.50 -22.84 -12.62
N ALA A 570 8.43 -23.21 -11.93
CA ALA A 570 8.03 -22.65 -10.65
C ALA A 570 8.26 -23.66 -9.53
N PRO A 571 9.01 -23.32 -8.47
CA PRO A 571 9.20 -24.22 -7.34
C PRO A 571 7.94 -24.25 -6.47
N LEU A 572 7.55 -25.43 -6.03
CA LEU A 572 6.53 -25.59 -4.99
C LEU A 572 7.17 -25.53 -3.61
N ASN A 573 6.36 -25.19 -2.61
CA ASN A 573 6.79 -25.21 -1.23
C ASN A 573 5.65 -25.70 -0.34
N ASP A 574 5.97 -26.61 0.59
CA ASP A 574 5.05 -27.18 1.56
C ASP A 574 5.28 -26.60 2.97
N ALA A 575 6.37 -25.86 3.19
CA ALA A 575 6.69 -25.27 4.49
C ALA A 575 5.59 -24.36 5.02
N THR A 576 5.22 -24.51 6.29
CA THR A 576 4.29 -23.59 6.96
C THR A 576 5.06 -22.48 7.67
N THR A 577 4.94 -21.25 7.20
CA THR A 577 5.61 -20.09 7.82
C THR A 577 5.04 -19.76 9.20
N PRO A 578 5.82 -19.12 10.09
CA PRO A 578 5.28 -18.59 11.34
C PRO A 578 4.10 -17.64 11.13
N ALA A 579 4.15 -16.81 10.09
CA ALA A 579 3.03 -15.94 9.72
C ALA A 579 1.76 -16.73 9.38
N THR A 580 1.87 -17.80 8.59
CA THR A 580 0.73 -18.68 8.28
C THR A 580 0.14 -19.27 9.56
N ARG A 581 0.97 -19.67 10.55
CA ARG A 581 0.47 -20.16 11.84
C ARG A 581 -0.18 -19.07 12.69
N LEU A 582 0.37 -17.86 12.68
CA LEU A 582 -0.13 -16.73 13.49
C LEU A 582 -1.48 -16.20 12.99
N GLY A 583 -1.70 -16.15 11.67
CA GLY A 583 -2.93 -15.58 11.10
C GLY A 583 -3.25 -14.19 11.69
N ASN A 584 -4.45 -14.02 12.21
CA ASN A 584 -4.93 -12.72 12.72
C ASN A 584 -4.43 -12.34 14.13
N TRP A 585 -3.65 -13.19 14.81
CA TRP A 585 -3.17 -12.92 16.17
C TRP A 585 -2.41 -11.59 16.34
N PRO A 586 -1.44 -11.22 15.46
CA PRO A 586 -0.74 -9.94 15.58
C PRO A 586 -1.69 -8.75 15.55
N THR A 587 -2.73 -8.81 14.71
CA THR A 587 -3.75 -7.78 14.60
C THR A 587 -4.55 -7.63 15.89
N TRP A 588 -5.01 -8.73 16.50
CA TRP A 588 -5.78 -8.67 17.74
C TRP A 588 -4.96 -8.17 18.92
N VAL A 589 -3.71 -8.64 19.06
CA VAL A 589 -2.80 -8.20 20.13
C VAL A 589 -2.52 -6.71 20.00
N LEU A 590 -2.20 -6.23 18.79
CA LEU A 590 -1.95 -4.81 18.53
C LEU A 590 -3.22 -3.97 18.72
N GLY A 591 -4.39 -4.49 18.38
CA GLY A 591 -5.69 -3.88 18.69
C GLY A 591 -5.89 -3.66 20.19
N ALA A 592 -5.61 -4.68 21.00
CA ALA A 592 -5.69 -4.58 22.46
C ALA A 592 -4.69 -3.55 23.02
N VAL A 593 -3.44 -3.56 22.53
CA VAL A 593 -2.41 -2.57 22.92
C VAL A 593 -2.84 -1.14 22.56
N ALA A 594 -3.41 -0.94 21.37
CA ALA A 594 -3.96 0.34 20.93
C ALA A 594 -5.08 0.82 21.86
N ALA A 595 -6.04 -0.05 22.20
CA ALA A 595 -7.15 0.26 23.08
C ALA A 595 -6.67 0.63 24.51
N LEU A 596 -5.77 -0.17 25.08
CA LEU A 596 -5.21 0.06 26.41
C LEU A 596 -4.40 1.36 26.48
N GLY A 597 -3.50 1.59 25.51
CA GLY A 597 -2.70 2.80 25.45
C GLY A 597 -3.54 4.06 25.26
N THR A 598 -4.57 3.98 24.42
CA THR A 598 -5.52 5.08 24.21
C THR A 598 -6.28 5.39 25.49
N SER A 599 -6.77 4.36 26.19
CA SER A 599 -7.45 4.49 27.47
C SER A 599 -6.56 5.12 28.54
N ALA A 600 -5.30 4.68 28.67
CA ALA A 600 -4.32 5.31 29.56
C ALA A 600 -4.10 6.80 29.23
N GLY A 601 -4.03 7.14 27.94
CA GLY A 601 -3.94 8.51 27.45
C GLY A 601 -5.15 9.39 27.80
N LEU A 602 -6.37 8.83 27.76
CA LEU A 602 -7.60 9.54 28.12
C LEU A 602 -7.75 9.73 29.63
N LEU A 603 -7.41 8.72 30.42
CA LEU A 603 -7.44 8.76 31.89
C LEU A 603 -6.37 9.69 32.47
N THR A 604 -5.30 9.92 31.70
CA THR A 604 -4.27 10.90 32.06
C THR A 604 -4.85 12.31 31.98
N ARG A 605 -5.32 12.84 33.13
CA ARG A 605 -5.79 14.23 33.28
C ARG A 605 -4.77 15.16 32.65
N ARG A 606 -5.19 16.06 31.75
CA ARG A 606 -4.33 17.14 31.26
C ARG A 606 -3.72 17.82 32.49
N ALA A 607 -2.39 17.91 32.54
CA ALA A 607 -1.73 18.70 33.55
C ALA A 607 -2.22 20.14 33.34
N THR A 608 -3.20 20.56 34.14
CA THR A 608 -3.43 21.97 34.38
C THR A 608 -2.15 22.46 35.02
N ALA A 609 -1.44 23.34 34.33
CA ALA A 609 -0.31 24.05 34.90
C ALA A 609 -0.85 24.92 36.06
N THR A 610 -0.89 24.34 37.27
CA THR A 610 -1.20 25.04 38.51
C THR A 610 -0.45 24.39 39.65
N SER A 611 0.69 24.99 40.01
CA SER A 611 0.93 25.52 41.35
C SER A 611 2.26 26.26 41.33
N ALA A 612 2.23 27.59 41.22
CA ALA A 612 3.33 28.41 41.69
C ALA A 612 3.50 28.14 43.21
N PRO A 613 4.73 28.03 43.74
CA PRO A 613 4.92 27.87 45.17
C PRO A 613 4.34 29.11 45.87
N ARG A 614 3.41 28.91 46.80
CA ARG A 614 3.06 29.96 47.77
C ARG A 614 4.32 30.21 48.58
N GLY A 615 4.97 31.35 48.34
CA GLY A 615 6.05 31.83 49.19
C GLY A 615 5.54 31.96 50.62
N THR A 616 6.05 31.13 51.51
CA THR A 616 5.93 31.32 52.96
C THR A 616 6.81 32.51 53.33
N GLY A 617 6.20 33.70 53.38
CA GLY A 617 6.80 34.85 54.03
C GLY A 617 6.87 34.59 55.53
N ALA A 618 8.06 34.21 56.01
CA ALA A 618 8.37 34.17 57.43
C ALA A 618 8.47 35.62 57.94
N HIS A 619 7.53 36.02 58.78
CA HIS A 619 7.68 37.18 59.66
C HIS A 619 8.87 36.94 60.59
N ARG A 620 9.92 37.76 60.46
CA ARG A 620 10.88 37.99 61.54
C ARG A 620 10.35 39.15 62.40
N ALA A 621 10.16 38.87 63.68
CA ALA A 621 10.10 39.87 64.72
C ALA A 621 11.54 40.16 65.18
N ALA A 622 11.93 41.43 65.08
CA ALA A 622 12.93 42.11 65.91
C ALA A 622 12.77 43.62 65.65
#